data_AF-A0A833S071-F1
#
_entry.id   AF-A0A833S071-F1
#
_cell.length_a   1.000
_cell.length_b   1.000
_cell.length_c   1.000
_cell.angle_alpha   90.00
_cell.angle_beta   90.00
_cell.angle_gamma   90.00
#
_symmetry.space_group_name_H-M   'P 1'
#
loop_
_entity.id
_entity.type
_entity.pdbx_description
1 polymer ?
#
loop_
_entity_poly.entity_id
_entity_poly.type
_entity_poly.pdbx_seq_one_letter_code
_entity_poly.pdbx_strand_id
1 'polypeptide(L)'
;MKCFMRQEDISVVDDNFCVIHEPVLKLFSYNFTSLTSTKYISNNEFFNATIRLQLCSPLKEKCNGKDGYAVCLTKNKEEKGIGSNFMKNASKGEYKKWDDNVCIHR
;
A
#
# COMPACT_ATOMS: atom_id res chain seq x y z
N MET A 1 -7.84 -22.71 8.42
CA MET A 1 -7.79 -22.72 6.94
C MET A 1 -6.71 -21.76 6.48
N LYS A 2 -5.78 -22.24 5.64
CA LYS A 2 -4.73 -21.44 4.97
C LYS A 2 -5.24 -21.11 3.57
N CYS A 3 -5.12 -19.85 3.15
CA CYS A 3 -5.40 -19.48 1.76
C CYS A 3 -4.23 -19.95 0.89
N PHE A 4 -4.53 -20.68 -0.18
CA PHE A 4 -3.57 -21.11 -1.19
C PHE A 4 -4.00 -20.53 -2.54
N MET A 5 -3.19 -19.63 -3.11
CA MET A 5 -3.25 -19.35 -4.55
C MET A 5 -2.37 -20.37 -5.26
N ARG A 6 -2.80 -20.87 -6.43
CA ARG A 6 -1.99 -21.77 -7.27
C ARG A 6 -0.66 -21.08 -7.59
N GLN A 7 0.43 -21.71 -7.17
CA GLN A 7 1.80 -21.36 -7.54
C GLN A 7 1.96 -21.62 -9.05
N GLU A 8 2.08 -20.55 -9.84
CA GLU A 8 2.90 -20.56 -11.04
C GLU A 8 4.09 -19.64 -10.73
N ASP A 9 5.30 -20.16 -10.93
CA ASP A 9 6.57 -19.68 -10.39
C ASP A 9 6.80 -18.16 -10.51
N ILE A 10 6.71 -17.45 -9.39
CA ILE A 10 7.17 -16.07 -9.28
C ILE A 10 8.62 -16.14 -8.83
N SER A 11 9.55 -16.00 -9.79
CA SER A 11 10.95 -15.68 -9.48
C SER A 11 10.96 -14.43 -8.59
N VAL A 12 11.68 -14.49 -7.46
CA VAL A 12 11.89 -13.36 -6.55
C VAL A 12 12.67 -12.29 -7.32
N VAL A 13 11.96 -11.45 -8.06
CA VAL A 13 12.49 -10.21 -8.58
C VAL A 13 12.35 -9.21 -7.44
N ASP A 14 13.44 -8.50 -7.14
CA ASP A 14 13.45 -7.29 -6.32
C ASP A 14 12.68 -6.19 -7.10
N ASP A 15 11.41 -6.46 -7.39
CA ASP A 15 10.56 -5.61 -8.18
C ASP A 15 10.20 -4.44 -7.29
N ASN A 16 10.71 -3.28 -7.67
CA ASN A 16 10.30 -2.01 -7.12
C ASN A 16 8.77 -1.96 -7.17
N PHE A 17 8.10 -2.05 -6.01
CA PHE A 17 6.64 -2.08 -5.89
C PHE A 17 5.95 -0.82 -6.48
N CYS A 18 6.74 0.19 -6.81
CA CYS A 18 6.31 1.40 -7.50
C CYS A 18 6.26 1.24 -9.04
N VAL A 19 6.76 0.13 -9.57
CA VAL A 19 6.67 -0.24 -10.98
C VAL A 19 5.69 -1.40 -11.09
N ILE A 20 4.55 -1.15 -11.71
CA ILE A 20 3.50 -2.15 -11.89
C ILE A 20 3.63 -2.69 -13.31
N HIS A 21 4.03 -3.95 -13.42
CA HIS A 21 3.99 -4.68 -14.68
C HIS A 21 2.55 -5.09 -14.99
N GLU A 22 2.12 -4.89 -16.23
CA GLU A 22 0.78 -5.31 -16.65
C GLU A 22 0.65 -6.84 -16.49
N PRO A 23 -0.37 -7.34 -15.76
CA PRO A 23 -0.35 -8.71 -15.27
C PRO A 23 -0.67 -9.78 -16.32
N VAL A 24 -1.36 -9.44 -17.41
CA VAL A 24 -1.89 -10.41 -18.38
C VAL A 24 -0.94 -10.64 -19.55
N LEU A 25 -0.56 -9.56 -20.24
CA LEU A 25 0.28 -9.57 -21.43
C LEU A 25 1.75 -9.25 -21.11
N LYS A 26 2.02 -8.57 -19.98
CA LYS A 26 3.38 -8.15 -19.54
C LYS A 26 4.12 -7.30 -20.58
N LEU A 27 3.39 -6.63 -21.48
CA LEU A 27 3.96 -5.85 -22.59
C LEU A 27 4.40 -4.45 -22.19
N PHE A 28 3.88 -3.93 -21.07
CA PHE A 28 4.21 -2.61 -20.58
C PHE A 28 4.23 -2.58 -19.05
N SER A 29 4.92 -1.57 -18.54
CA SER A 29 5.05 -1.29 -17.12
C SER A 29 4.66 0.15 -16.83
N TYR A 30 3.94 0.35 -15.74
CA TYR A 30 3.62 1.67 -15.22
C TYR A 30 4.61 2.02 -14.13
N ASN A 31 5.41 3.05 -14.35
CA ASN A 31 6.38 3.54 -13.38
C ASN A 31 5.82 4.73 -12.61
N PHE A 32 5.53 4.53 -11.32
CA PHE A 32 4.99 5.57 -10.44
C PHE A 32 6.07 6.25 -9.58
N THR A 33 7.35 5.99 -9.81
CA THR A 33 8.45 6.49 -8.95
C THR A 33 8.51 8.00 -8.88
N SER A 34 8.05 8.70 -9.92
CA SER A 34 7.89 10.15 -9.94
C SER A 34 6.92 10.68 -8.88
N LEU A 35 6.01 9.85 -8.37
CA LEU A 35 5.00 10.22 -7.37
C LEU A 35 5.46 10.01 -5.92
N THR A 36 6.66 9.46 -5.72
CA THR A 36 7.21 9.12 -4.39
C THR A 36 7.35 10.35 -3.48
N SER A 37 7.62 11.52 -4.06
CA SER A 37 7.79 12.77 -3.32
C SER A 37 6.48 13.54 -3.11
N THR A 38 5.40 13.13 -3.76
CA THR A 38 4.14 13.87 -3.79
C THR A 38 3.26 13.50 -2.59
N LYS A 39 2.93 14.53 -1.79
CA LYS A 39 1.94 14.42 -0.71
C LYS A 39 0.56 14.74 -1.28
N TYR A 40 -0.37 13.80 -1.15
CA TYR A 40 -1.76 14.00 -1.55
C TYR A 40 -2.62 14.17 -0.30
N ILE A 41 -3.37 15.27 -0.24
CA ILE A 41 -4.30 15.57 0.85
C ILE A 41 -5.67 15.76 0.21
N SER A 42 -6.64 14.95 0.61
CA SER A 42 -8.03 15.09 0.22
C SER A 42 -8.86 15.40 1.47
N ASN A 43 -9.61 16.48 1.42
CA ASN A 43 -10.53 16.88 2.48
C ASN A 43 -11.96 16.63 2.00
N ASN A 44 -12.75 15.96 2.83
CA ASN A 44 -14.16 15.79 2.62
C ASN A 44 -14.91 16.42 3.79
N GLU A 45 -15.49 17.59 3.54
CA GLU A 45 -16.22 18.36 4.54
C GLU A 45 -17.49 17.64 5.00
N PHE A 46 -18.19 16.95 4.09
CA PHE A 46 -19.42 16.21 4.41
C PHE A 46 -19.18 15.11 5.44
N PHE A 47 -18.05 14.40 5.35
CA PHE A 47 -17.69 13.36 6.31
C PHE A 47 -16.81 13.84 7.47
N ASN A 48 -16.48 15.15 7.51
CA ASN A 48 -15.48 15.74 8.40
C ASN A 48 -14.20 14.89 8.47
N ALA A 49 -13.70 14.52 7.29
CA ALA A 49 -12.62 13.57 7.14
C ALA A 49 -11.54 14.09 6.19
N THR A 50 -10.30 13.87 6.57
CA THR A 50 -9.12 14.18 5.75
C THR A 50 -8.36 12.89 5.50
N ILE A 51 -7.97 12.67 4.24
CA ILE A 51 -7.10 11.56 3.85
C ILE A 51 -5.77 12.17 3.42
N ARG A 52 -4.68 11.74 4.09
CA ARG A 52 -3.31 11.98 3.64
C ARG A 52 -2.77 10.68 3.06
N LEU A 53 -2.24 10.72 1.85
CA LEU A 53 -1.59 9.56 1.22
C LEU A 53 -0.29 9.97 0.54
N GLN A 54 0.65 9.03 0.51
CA GLN A 54 1.89 9.13 -0.22
C GLN A 54 2.11 7.82 -0.98
N LEU A 55 2.35 7.92 -2.28
CA LEU A 55 2.57 6.76 -3.13
C LEU A 55 4.03 6.33 -3.05
N CYS A 56 4.28 5.03 -3.23
CA CYS A 56 5.62 4.45 -3.33
C CYS A 56 6.58 4.70 -2.15
N SER A 57 6.07 5.25 -1.05
CA SER A 57 6.85 5.53 0.15
C SER A 57 5.92 5.73 1.35
N PRO A 58 6.41 5.61 2.59
CA PRO A 58 5.60 5.92 3.75
C PRO A 58 5.32 7.41 3.77
N LEU A 59 4.23 7.79 4.44
CA LEU A 59 3.95 9.17 4.80
C LEU A 59 5.16 9.75 5.53
N LYS A 60 5.58 10.94 5.09
CA LYS A 60 6.57 11.76 5.81
C LYS A 60 6.08 12.17 7.19
N GLU A 61 4.78 12.38 7.34
CA GLU A 61 4.15 12.73 8.61
C GLU A 61 3.65 11.48 9.32
N LYS A 62 3.87 11.44 10.64
CA LYS A 62 3.32 10.40 11.51
C LYS A 62 1.80 10.35 11.41
N CYS A 63 1.27 9.14 11.51
CA CYS A 63 -0.16 8.89 11.66
C CYS A 63 -0.39 8.16 12.98
N ASN A 64 -1.23 8.74 13.84
CA ASN A 64 -1.47 8.28 15.21
C ASN A 64 -0.16 8.06 16.00
N GLY A 65 0.76 9.02 15.88
CA GLY A 65 2.07 9.01 16.55
C GLY A 65 3.08 7.99 16.02
N LYS A 66 2.76 7.24 14.96
CA LYS A 66 3.59 6.17 14.41
C LYS A 66 3.98 6.43 12.96
N ASP A 67 5.20 6.01 12.62
CA ASP A 67 5.74 6.05 11.26
C ASP A 67 5.38 4.79 10.46
N GLY A 68 5.62 4.84 9.15
CA GLY A 68 5.57 3.67 8.26
C GLY A 68 4.24 3.44 7.54
N TYR A 69 3.19 4.21 7.83
CA TYR A 69 1.92 4.15 7.10
C TYR A 69 2.02 4.82 5.73
N ALA A 70 1.32 4.31 4.72
CA ALA A 70 1.23 4.93 3.39
C ALA A 70 0.01 5.87 3.28
N VAL A 71 -1.03 5.62 4.09
CA VAL A 71 -2.26 6.43 4.14
C VAL A 71 -2.63 6.71 5.59
N CYS A 72 -3.12 7.91 5.87
CA CYS A 72 -3.65 8.32 7.16
C CYS A 72 -5.02 8.96 6.96
N LEU A 73 -6.04 8.32 7.55
CA LEU A 73 -7.39 8.87 7.62
C LEU A 73 -7.54 9.59 8.95
N THR A 74 -7.85 10.88 8.91
CA THR A 74 -8.22 11.68 10.08
C THR A 74 -9.72 11.94 10.01
N LYS A 75 -10.48 11.51 11.02
CA LYS A 75 -11.92 11.78 11.13
C LYS A 75 -12.23 12.19 12.56
N ASN A 76 -12.93 13.30 12.75
CA ASN A 76 -13.27 13.81 14.10
C ASN A 76 -12.05 13.87 15.05
N LYS A 77 -10.88 14.27 14.53
CA LYS A 77 -9.58 14.33 15.24
C LYS A 77 -8.95 12.98 15.60
N GLU A 78 -9.57 11.86 15.26
CA GLU A 78 -8.96 10.54 15.40
C GLU A 78 -8.22 10.14 14.12
N GLU A 79 -7.03 9.57 14.28
CA GLU A 79 -6.20 9.12 13.16
C GLU A 79 -6.14 7.59 13.06
N LYS A 80 -6.39 7.07 11.85
CA LYS A 80 -6.20 5.66 11.50
C LYS A 80 -5.20 5.54 10.37
N GLY A 81 -4.07 4.90 10.67
CA GLY A 81 -3.02 4.60 9.69
C GLY A 81 -3.31 3.31 8.94
N ILE A 82 -3.09 3.34 7.63
CA ILE A 82 -3.27 2.20 6.72
C ILE A 82 -1.95 1.94 6.00
N GLY A 83 -1.60 0.66 5.88
CA GLY A 83 -0.46 0.20 5.09
C GLY A 83 0.90 0.20 5.77
N SER A 84 0.98 0.09 7.11
CA SER A 84 2.25 0.10 7.88
C SER A 84 3.24 -1.02 7.59
N ASN A 85 2.85 -2.05 6.83
CA ASN A 85 3.64 -3.27 6.62
C ASN A 85 3.87 -3.65 5.15
N PHE A 86 3.32 -2.90 4.19
CA PHE A 86 3.52 -3.19 2.75
C PHE A 86 4.96 -2.90 2.32
N MET A 87 5.63 -1.97 2.98
CA MET A 87 6.97 -1.53 2.57
C MET A 87 8.13 -2.34 3.13
N LYS A 88 7.87 -3.28 4.07
CA LYS A 88 8.93 -4.08 4.71
C LYS A 88 8.99 -5.53 4.24
N ASN A 89 8.03 -5.97 3.42
CA ASN A 89 7.78 -7.39 3.21
C ASN A 89 7.70 -7.86 1.75
N ALA A 90 7.86 -6.98 0.76
CA ALA A 90 7.86 -7.40 -0.66
C ALA A 90 8.92 -8.49 -0.97
N SER A 91 9.91 -8.66 -0.08
CA SER A 91 10.96 -9.68 -0.15
C SER A 91 10.69 -10.98 0.65
N LYS A 92 9.53 -11.12 1.31
CA LYS A 92 9.14 -12.32 2.08
C LYS A 92 7.65 -12.59 1.95
N GLY A 93 7.25 -13.29 0.89
CA GLY A 93 5.86 -13.60 0.52
C GLY A 93 5.02 -14.36 1.58
N GLU A 94 4.74 -13.75 2.72
CA GLU A 94 3.89 -14.30 3.79
C GLU A 94 2.54 -13.53 3.88
N TYR A 95 1.52 -13.96 3.15
CA TYR A 95 0.20 -13.30 3.08
C TYR A 95 -0.45 -13.06 4.45
N LYS A 96 -1.06 -11.87 4.66
CA LYS A 96 -1.89 -11.58 5.84
C LYS A 96 -3.33 -11.27 5.41
N LYS A 97 -4.29 -11.90 6.09
CA LYS A 97 -5.73 -11.73 5.88
C LYS A 97 -6.14 -10.28 6.20
N TRP A 98 -6.78 -9.59 5.26
CA TRP A 98 -7.23 -8.19 5.41
C TRP A 98 -8.71 -8.14 5.82
N ASP A 99 -9.52 -9.07 5.28
CA ASP A 99 -10.92 -9.34 5.65
C ASP A 99 -11.27 -10.79 5.22
N ASP A 100 -12.48 -11.30 5.49
CA ASP A 100 -12.93 -12.66 5.17
C ASP A 100 -12.79 -13.06 3.70
N ASN A 101 -12.71 -12.09 2.80
CA ASN A 101 -12.62 -12.32 1.35
C ASN A 101 -11.40 -11.67 0.66
N VAL A 102 -10.50 -11.02 1.40
CA VAL A 102 -9.38 -10.25 0.79
C VAL A 102 -8.03 -10.68 1.35
N CYS A 103 -7.21 -11.27 0.48
CA CYS A 103 -5.81 -11.61 0.74
C CYS A 103 -4.92 -10.72 -0.14
N ILE A 104 -3.90 -10.11 0.45
CA ILE A 104 -2.95 -9.25 -0.28
C ILE A 104 -1.55 -9.84 -0.10
N HIS A 105 -0.77 -9.85 -1.19
CA HIS A 105 0.62 -10.31 -1.23
C HIS A 105 1.45 -9.56 -0.19
N ARG A 106 2.34 -10.29 0.51
CA ARG A 106 3.32 -9.67 1.39
C ARG A 106 4.53 -9.23 0.60
#